data_AF-A0A7X1FL07-F1
#
_entry.id   AF-A0A7X1FL07-F1
#
_cell.length_a   1.000
_cell.length_b   1.000
_cell.length_c   1.000
_cell.angle_alpha   90.00
_cell.angle_beta   90.00
_cell.angle_gamma   90.00
#
_symmetry.space_group_name_H-M   'P 1'
#
loop_
_entity.id
_entity.type
_entity.pdbx_description
1 polymer ?
#
loop_
_entity_poly.entity_id
_entity_poly.type
_entity_poly.pdbx_seq_one_letter_code
_entity_poly.pdbx_strand_id
1 'polypeptide(L)'
;MSRRFPLILLLLALALWLAASYGLRYGFMEDARWVGVCIDEAGRWECALRSSLGWMIHFKVLGWSALGAALLAFVVPGRLGWGLALLAMAAGLPALVLYNTSLAVFALVIASLRLVRAPRP
;
A
#
# COMPACT_ATOMS: atom_id res chain seq x y z
N MET A 1 8.25 14.29 24.86
CA MET A 1 8.03 13.01 24.13
C MET A 1 9.35 12.53 23.54
N SER A 2 9.72 11.26 23.75
CA SER A 2 10.96 10.69 23.20
C SER A 2 10.95 10.75 21.67
N ARG A 3 12.06 11.19 21.05
CA ARG A 3 12.23 11.22 19.58
C ARG A 3 11.98 9.86 18.91
N ARG A 4 12.04 8.76 19.66
CA ARG A 4 11.82 7.39 19.16
C ARG A 4 10.34 6.98 19.10
N PHE A 5 9.48 7.60 19.90
CA PHE A 5 8.06 7.25 19.98
C PHE A 5 7.31 7.35 18.63
N PRO A 6 7.44 8.44 17.83
CA PRO A 6 6.75 8.52 16.55
C PRO A 6 7.25 7.49 15.53
N LEU A 7 8.53 7.12 15.59
CA LEU A 7 9.10 6.06 14.73
C LEU A 7 8.54 4.69 15.07
N ILE A 8 8.41 4.37 16.36
CA ILE A 8 7.84 3.10 16.81
C ILE A 8 6.37 2.99 16.37
N LEU A 9 5.59 4.06 16.53
CA LEU A 9 4.21 4.09 16.06
C LEU A 9 4.10 3.92 14.55
N LEU A 10 4.99 4.55 13.77
CA LEU A 10 5.02 4.37 12.32
C LEU A 10 5.32 2.91 11.94
N LEU A 11 6.32 2.29 12.57
CA LEU A 11 6.67 0.90 12.29
C LEU A 11 5.52 -0.06 12.65
N LEU A 12 4.86 0.16 13.78
CA LEU A 12 3.68 -0.61 14.17
C LEU A 12 2.54 -0.44 13.17
N ALA A 13 2.27 0.79 12.73
CA ALA A 13 1.24 1.08 11.74
C ALA A 13 1.55 0.39 10.39
N LEU A 14 2.80 0.43 9.93
CA LEU A 14 3.23 -0.27 8.70
C LEU A 14 3.11 -1.79 8.83
N ALA A 15 3.49 -2.36 9.99
CA ALA A 15 3.36 -3.79 10.24
C ALA A 15 1.89 -4.25 10.27
N LEU A 16 1.02 -3.49 10.95
CA LEU A 16 -0.42 -3.74 10.96
C LEU A 16 -1.02 -3.62 9.56
N TRP A 17 -0.59 -2.62 8.80
CA TRP A 17 -1.07 -2.42 7.43
C TRP A 17 -0.64 -3.54 6.48
N LEU A 18 0.59 -4.04 6.64
CA LEU A 18 1.08 -5.21 5.94
C LEU A 18 0.26 -6.45 6.30
N ALA A 19 -0.02 -6.67 7.59
CA ALA A 19 -0.86 -7.78 8.05
C ALA A 19 -2.29 -7.68 7.49
N ALA A 20 -2.89 -6.49 7.48
CA ALA A 20 -4.19 -6.24 6.87
C ALA A 20 -4.18 -6.52 5.36
N SER A 21 -3.10 -6.15 4.65
CA SER A 21 -2.94 -6.43 3.22
C SER A 21 -2.87 -7.94 2.93
N TYR A 22 -2.19 -8.70 3.80
CA TYR A 22 -2.18 -10.16 3.72
C TYR A 22 -3.54 -10.78 4.05
N GLY A 23 -4.24 -10.25 5.05
CA GLY A 23 -5.63 -10.64 5.36
C GLY A 23 -6.56 -10.41 4.18
N LEU A 24 -6.44 -9.26 3.50
CA LEU A 24 -7.21 -8.96 2.29
C LEU A 24 -6.89 -9.94 1.16
N ARG A 25 -5.60 -10.26 0.96
CA ARG A 25 -5.19 -11.21 -0.08
C ARG A 25 -5.72 -12.61 0.21
N TYR A 26 -5.36 -13.19 1.35
CA TYR A 26 -5.63 -14.60 1.63
C TYR A 26 -7.05 -14.86 2.14
N GLY A 27 -7.61 -13.94 2.93
CA GLY A 27 -8.95 -14.10 3.53
C GLY A 27 -10.09 -13.57 2.68
N PHE A 28 -9.82 -12.75 1.66
CA PHE A 28 -10.85 -12.18 0.81
C PHE A 28 -10.65 -12.42 -0.68
N MET A 29 -9.45 -12.24 -1.22
CA MET A 29 -9.17 -12.42 -2.65
C MET A 29 -8.88 -13.86 -3.05
N GLU A 30 -8.27 -14.68 -2.21
CA GLU A 30 -7.91 -16.06 -2.53
C GLU A 30 -8.84 -17.11 -1.89
N ASP A 31 -9.62 -16.73 -0.87
CA ASP A 31 -10.51 -17.66 -0.17
C ASP A 31 -11.68 -18.12 -1.08
N ALA A 32 -11.82 -19.45 -1.18
CA ALA A 32 -12.81 -20.13 -2.02
C ALA A 32 -14.26 -19.90 -1.56
N ARG A 33 -14.49 -19.60 -0.27
CA ARG A 33 -15.81 -19.25 0.26
C ARG A 33 -16.42 -18.09 -0.51
N TRP A 34 -15.63 -17.06 -0.77
CA TRP A 34 -16.08 -15.88 -1.50
C TRP A 34 -16.36 -16.16 -2.97
N VAL A 35 -15.71 -17.16 -3.57
CA VAL A 35 -15.98 -17.57 -4.95
C VAL A 35 -17.40 -18.15 -5.06
N GLY A 36 -17.79 -19.07 -4.18
CA GLY A 36 -19.15 -19.63 -4.16
C GLY A 36 -20.20 -18.53 -3.93
N VAL A 37 -19.98 -17.70 -2.92
CA VAL A 37 -20.82 -16.54 -2.57
C VAL A 37 -21.04 -15.61 -3.78
N CYS A 38 -20.00 -15.34 -4.57
CA CYS A 38 -20.10 -14.43 -5.71
C CYS A 38 -20.65 -15.06 -6.99
N ILE A 39 -20.69 -16.39 -7.09
CA ILE A 39 -21.38 -17.10 -8.16
C ILE A 39 -22.89 -17.06 -7.92
N ASP A 40 -23.32 -17.34 -6.68
CA ASP A 40 -24.74 -17.46 -6.35
C ASP A 40 -25.44 -16.09 -6.24
N GLU A 41 -24.76 -15.06 -5.73
CA GLU A 41 -25.32 -13.72 -5.56
C GLU A 41 -24.32 -12.62 -5.96
N ALA A 42 -24.12 -12.47 -7.28
CA ALA A 42 -23.19 -11.49 -7.84
C ALA A 42 -23.51 -10.01 -7.50
N GLY A 43 -24.75 -9.71 -7.08
CA GLY A 43 -25.19 -8.35 -6.72
C GLY A 43 -24.69 -7.86 -5.36
N ARG A 44 -24.02 -8.71 -4.57
CA ARG A 44 -23.45 -8.34 -3.27
C ARG A 44 -22.28 -7.36 -3.41
N TRP A 45 -22.20 -6.39 -2.50
CA TRP A 45 -21.17 -5.35 -2.54
C TRP A 45 -19.75 -5.92 -2.34
N GLU A 46 -19.63 -7.03 -1.60
CA GLU A 46 -18.37 -7.76 -1.42
C GLU A 46 -17.85 -8.28 -2.76
N CYS A 47 -18.73 -8.76 -3.62
CA CYS A 47 -18.36 -9.26 -4.95
C CYS A 47 -17.94 -8.12 -5.88
N ALA A 48 -18.61 -6.97 -5.81
CA ALA A 48 -18.17 -5.76 -6.49
C ALA A 48 -16.81 -5.26 -5.98
N LEU A 49 -16.56 -5.32 -4.67
CA LEU A 49 -15.26 -4.97 -4.08
C LEU A 49 -14.16 -5.93 -4.54
N ARG A 50 -14.41 -7.24 -4.50
CA ARG A 50 -13.45 -8.26 -4.97
C ARG A 50 -13.13 -8.09 -6.45
N SER A 51 -14.14 -7.81 -7.28
CA SER A 51 -13.97 -7.53 -8.71
C SER A 51 -13.14 -6.26 -8.95
N SER A 52 -13.45 -5.17 -8.24
CA SER A 52 -12.69 -3.91 -8.37
C SER A 52 -11.24 -4.05 -7.90
N LEU A 53 -10.99 -4.80 -6.82
CA LEU A 53 -9.63 -5.15 -6.40
C LEU A 53 -8.91 -5.97 -7.49
N GLY A 54 -9.58 -6.95 -8.10
CA GLY A 54 -9.03 -7.71 -9.23
C GLY A 54 -8.64 -6.81 -10.41
N TRP A 55 -9.48 -5.83 -10.75
CA TRP A 55 -9.20 -4.83 -11.77
C TRP A 55 -7.98 -3.96 -11.40
N MET A 56 -7.93 -3.45 -10.16
CA MET A 56 -6.80 -2.65 -9.67
C MET A 56 -5.47 -3.42 -9.69
N ILE A 57 -5.51 -4.73 -9.44
CA ILE A 57 -4.35 -5.62 -9.55
C ILE A 57 -3.94 -5.75 -11.02
N HIS A 58 -4.88 -6.07 -11.92
CA HIS A 58 -4.59 -6.26 -13.34
C HIS A 58 -3.94 -5.03 -13.98
N PHE A 59 -4.49 -3.84 -13.72
CA PHE A 59 -3.96 -2.58 -14.24
C PHE A 59 -2.85 -1.96 -13.37
N LYS A 60 -2.40 -2.68 -12.34
CA LYS A 60 -1.32 -2.25 -11.42
C LYS A 60 -1.54 -0.86 -10.82
N VAL A 61 -2.79 -0.48 -10.58
CA VAL A 61 -3.18 0.89 -10.16
C VAL A 61 -2.48 1.27 -8.87
N LEU A 62 -2.44 0.36 -7.89
CA LEU A 62 -1.74 0.57 -6.62
C LEU A 62 -0.22 0.68 -6.81
N GLY A 63 0.35 -0.06 -7.76
CA GLY A 63 1.78 -0.01 -8.05
C GLY A 63 2.18 1.32 -8.67
N TRP A 64 1.43 1.78 -9.67
CA TRP A 64 1.66 3.07 -10.33
C TRP A 64 1.43 4.25 -9.39
N SER A 65 0.38 4.22 -8.56
CA SER A 65 0.12 5.28 -7.60
C SER A 65 1.21 5.37 -6.53
N ALA A 66 1.66 4.23 -6.01
CA ALA A 66 2.77 4.17 -5.05
C ALA A 66 4.07 4.70 -5.67
N LEU A 67 4.41 4.27 -6.89
CA LEU A 67 5.62 4.71 -7.58
C LEU A 67 5.59 6.21 -7.89
N GLY A 68 4.47 6.70 -8.43
CA GLY A 68 4.28 8.13 -8.70
C GLY A 68 4.41 8.97 -7.43
N ALA A 69 3.75 8.55 -6.34
CA ALA A 69 3.86 9.21 -5.04
C ALA A 69 5.30 9.19 -4.50
N ALA A 70 6.03 8.07 -4.63
CA ALA A 70 7.41 7.95 -4.17
C ALA A 70 8.36 8.87 -4.95
N LEU A 71 8.21 8.95 -6.27
CA LEU A 71 9.01 9.83 -7.12
C LEU A 71 8.75 11.31 -6.78
N LEU A 72 7.48 11.69 -6.61
CA LEU A 72 7.10 13.04 -6.17
C LEU A 72 7.65 13.35 -4.76
N ALA A 73 7.53 12.41 -3.83
CA ALA A 73 8.07 12.53 -2.48
C ALA A 73 9.58 12.82 -2.48
N PHE A 74 10.32 12.20 -3.40
CA PHE A 74 11.77 12.30 -3.48
C PHE A 74 12.26 13.69 -3.92
N VAL A 75 11.51 14.35 -4.82
CA VAL A 75 11.84 15.68 -5.36
C VAL A 75 11.27 16.82 -4.49
N VAL A 76 10.12 16.62 -3.85
CA VAL A 76 9.46 17.66 -3.05
C VAL A 76 10.17 17.84 -1.69
N PRO A 77 10.65 19.05 -1.34
CA PRO A 77 11.33 19.30 -0.07
C PRO A 77 10.35 19.39 1.12
N GLY A 78 10.90 19.40 2.34
CA GLY A 78 10.16 19.66 3.57
C GLY A 78 9.14 18.59 3.95
N ARG A 79 8.08 19.02 4.67
CA ARG A 79 7.03 18.15 5.22
C ARG A 79 6.13 17.54 4.15
N LEU A 80 5.92 18.23 3.03
CA LEU A 80 5.07 17.74 1.94
C LEU A 80 5.65 16.47 1.30
N GLY A 81 6.97 16.47 1.03
CA GLY A 81 7.64 15.26 0.53
C GLY A 81 7.66 14.11 1.53
N TRP A 82 7.67 14.40 2.84
CA TRP A 82 7.53 13.38 3.88
C TRP A 82 6.11 12.77 3.89
N GLY A 83 5.07 13.60 3.78
CA GLY A 83 3.69 13.12 3.65
C GLY A 83 3.48 12.27 2.39
N LEU A 84 4.04 12.69 1.26
CA LEU A 84 4.02 11.90 0.02
C LEU A 84 4.74 10.55 0.15
N ALA A 85 5.84 10.49 0.91
CA ALA A 85 6.53 9.23 1.19
C ALA A 85 5.66 8.28 2.02
N LEU A 86 4.90 8.80 3.00
CA LEU A 86 3.93 7.99 3.75
C LEU A 86 2.80 7.49 2.86
N LEU A 87 2.25 8.33 1.98
CA LEU A 87 1.22 7.92 1.02
C LEU A 87 1.76 6.84 0.07
N ALA A 88 3.01 6.98 -0.38
CA ALA A 88 3.67 5.97 -1.18
C ALA A 88 3.83 4.64 -0.42
N MET A 89 4.16 4.66 0.88
CA MET A 89 4.21 3.42 1.68
C MET A 89 2.82 2.81 1.89
N ALA A 90 1.80 3.65 2.12
CA ALA A 90 0.43 3.21 2.32
C ALA A 90 -0.15 2.51 1.07
N ALA A 91 0.16 2.99 -0.14
CA ALA A 91 -0.22 2.33 -1.38
C ALA A 91 0.75 1.19 -1.77
N GLY A 92 2.03 1.35 -1.47
CA GLY A 92 3.10 0.42 -1.85
C GLY A 92 3.04 -0.91 -1.12
N LEU A 93 2.67 -0.94 0.17
CA LEU A 93 2.55 -2.18 0.93
C LEU A 93 1.42 -3.09 0.40
N PRO A 94 0.18 -2.60 0.20
CA PRO A 94 -0.86 -3.37 -0.48
C PRO A 94 -0.46 -3.77 -1.90
N ALA A 95 0.18 -2.88 -2.66
CA ALA A 95 0.67 -3.20 -4.00
C ALA A 95 1.69 -4.36 -3.98
N LEU A 96 2.60 -4.37 -3.00
CA LEU A 96 3.60 -5.41 -2.83
C LEU A 96 2.95 -6.78 -2.60
N VAL A 97 1.91 -6.81 -1.77
CA VAL A 97 1.18 -8.03 -1.41
C VAL A 97 0.22 -8.49 -2.51
N LEU A 98 -0.53 -7.56 -3.11
CA LEU A 98 -1.56 -7.79 -4.13
C LEU A 98 -0.98 -7.86 -5.55
N TYR A 99 0.14 -8.59 -5.73
CA TYR A 99 0.71 -8.94 -7.05
C TYR A 99 1.35 -7.81 -7.89
N ASN A 100 1.57 -6.61 -7.33
CA ASN A 100 2.23 -5.50 -8.03
C ASN A 100 3.70 -5.31 -7.61
N THR A 101 4.37 -6.40 -7.25
CA THR A 101 5.74 -6.42 -6.70
C THR A 101 6.75 -5.66 -7.57
N SER A 102 6.66 -5.82 -8.90
CA SER A 102 7.57 -5.18 -9.87
C SER A 102 7.63 -3.65 -9.78
N LEU A 103 6.54 -2.98 -9.35
CA LEU A 103 6.52 -1.52 -9.14
C LEU A 103 6.67 -1.17 -7.65
N ALA A 104 6.00 -1.94 -6.79
CA ALA A 104 5.91 -1.66 -5.36
C ALA A 104 7.27 -1.68 -4.65
N VAL A 105 8.18 -2.58 -5.05
CA VAL A 105 9.53 -2.66 -4.45
C VAL A 105 10.28 -1.34 -4.65
N PHE A 106 10.28 -0.79 -5.86
CA PHE A 106 10.95 0.49 -6.13
C PHE A 106 10.28 1.64 -5.37
N ALA A 107 8.95 1.69 -5.36
CA ALA A 107 8.20 2.70 -4.63
C ALA A 107 8.54 2.71 -3.13
N LEU A 108 8.57 1.53 -2.50
CA LEU A 108 8.87 1.38 -1.07
C LEU A 108 10.32 1.77 -0.74
N VAL A 109 11.28 1.39 -1.59
CA VAL A 109 12.69 1.78 -1.41
C VAL A 109 12.84 3.30 -1.51
N ILE A 110 12.30 3.93 -2.56
CA ILE A 110 12.40 5.38 -2.77
C ILE A 110 11.72 6.14 -1.62
N ALA A 111 10.52 5.72 -1.20
CA ALA A 111 9.81 6.31 -0.08
C ALA A 111 10.60 6.18 1.24
N SER A 112 11.19 5.01 1.50
CA SER A 112 12.00 4.78 2.70
C SER A 112 13.25 5.67 2.73
N LEU A 113 13.95 5.80 1.61
CA LEU A 113 15.08 6.72 1.48
C LEU A 113 14.66 8.17 1.75
N ARG A 114 13.45 8.56 1.32
CA ARG A 114 12.93 9.90 1.60
C ARG A 114 12.64 10.14 3.08
N LEU A 115 12.11 9.15 3.80
CA LEU A 115 11.79 9.24 5.23
C LEU A 115 13.04 9.37 6.11
N VAL A 116 14.15 8.75 5.70
CA VAL A 116 15.42 8.75 6.45
C VAL A 116 16.34 9.92 6.02
N ARG A 117 16.05 10.59 4.91
CA ARG A 117 16.84 11.73 4.42
C ARG A 117 16.91 12.83 5.49
N ALA A 118 18.13 13.19 5.88
CA ALA A 118 18.37 14.28 6.83
C ALA A 118 17.75 15.60 6.32
N PRO A 119 17.14 16.42 7.21
CA PRO A 119 16.72 17.76 6.86
C PRO A 119 17.94 18.53 6.32
N ARG A 120 17.81 19.11 5.12
CA ARG A 120 18.83 20.05 4.64
C ARG A 120 18.76 21.32 5.51
N PRO A 121 19.90 21.86 5.97
CA PRO A 121 19.95 23.09 6.76
C PRO A 121 19.39 24.28 5.98
#